data_AF-A0A0F9K498-F1
#
_entry.id   AF-A0A0F9K498-F1
#
_cell.length_a   1.000
_cell.length_b   1.000
_cell.length_c   1.000
_cell.angle_alpha   90.00
_cell.angle_beta   90.00
_cell.angle_gamma   90.00
#
_symmetry.space_group_name_H-M   'P 1'
#
loop_
_entity.id
_entity.type
_entity.pdbx_description
1 polymer ?
#
loop_
_entity_poly.entity_id
_entity_poly.type
_entity_poly.pdbx_seq_one_letter_code
_entity_poly.pdbx_strand_id
1 'polypeptide(L)'
;MVYLIVDVWYPPGQESKAANKYLELMKKYPPDPSVGEATIPIAVNSTPEGIHSITVTNVKKGKLEQAMKDTQRNMLEFSGIEGMRYQIRTYLNGPEAFGLINLQMPE
;
A
#
# COMPACT_ATOMS: atom_id res chain seq x y z
N MET A 1 -2.03 10.43 -13.01
CA MET A 1 -2.38 9.14 -12.39
C MET A 1 -2.26 9.26 -10.89
N VAL A 2 -2.99 8.47 -10.10
CA VAL A 2 -2.83 8.46 -8.64
C VAL A 2 -1.97 7.26 -8.25
N TYR A 3 -0.92 7.49 -7.48
CA TYR A 3 -0.09 6.42 -6.96
C TYR A 3 -0.32 6.23 -5.47
N LEU A 4 -0.51 4.97 -5.09
CA LEU A 4 -0.52 4.55 -3.70
C LEU A 4 0.75 3.76 -3.44
N ILE A 5 1.60 4.29 -2.55
CA ILE A 5 2.86 3.68 -2.15
C ILE A 5 2.72 3.18 -0.72
N VAL A 6 3.03 1.92 -0.50
CA VAL A 6 3.01 1.29 0.81
C VAL A 6 4.42 0.83 1.14
N ASP A 7 4.99 1.42 2.18
CA ASP A 7 6.23 0.98 2.79
C ASP A 7 5.90 0.12 4.01
N VAL A 8 6.56 -1.02 4.17
CA VAL A 8 6.41 -1.89 5.34
C VAL A 8 7.78 -2.27 5.88
N TRP A 9 7.99 -2.08 7.18
CA TRP A 9 9.20 -2.49 7.89
C TRP A 9 8.88 -3.67 8.82
N TYR A 10 9.47 -4.81 8.51
CA TYR A 10 9.40 -6.03 9.30
C TYR A 10 10.61 -6.08 10.24
N PRO A 11 10.40 -6.16 11.56
CA PRO A 11 11.51 -6.16 12.50
C PRO A 11 12.26 -7.50 12.49
N PRO A 12 13.52 -7.52 12.94
CA PRO A 12 14.30 -8.74 13.03
C PRO A 12 13.62 -9.77 13.92
N GLY A 13 13.62 -11.04 13.50
CA GLY A 13 13.04 -12.16 14.25
C GLY A 13 11.52 -12.33 14.07
N GLN A 14 10.84 -11.48 13.28
CA GLN A 14 9.42 -11.62 12.95
C GLN A 14 9.17 -11.93 11.46
N GLU A 15 10.24 -12.14 10.67
CA GLU A 15 10.20 -12.24 9.20
C GLU A 15 9.31 -13.40 8.75
N SER A 16 9.48 -14.58 9.34
CA SER A 16 8.67 -15.77 9.00
C SER A 16 7.20 -15.56 9.33
N LYS A 17 6.88 -14.89 10.45
CA LYS A 17 5.50 -14.59 10.85
C LYS A 17 4.87 -13.61 9.86
N ALA A 18 5.61 -12.57 9.47
CA ALA A 18 5.16 -11.58 8.50
C ALA A 18 4.98 -12.17 7.10
N ALA A 19 5.91 -13.01 6.64
CA ALA A 19 5.83 -13.68 5.34
C ALA A 19 4.60 -14.61 5.26
N ASN A 20 4.37 -15.43 6.29
CA ASN A 20 3.19 -16.28 6.34
C ASN A 20 1.89 -15.47 6.34
N LYS A 21 1.84 -14.39 7.14
CA LYS A 21 0.68 -13.49 7.16
C LYS A 21 0.44 -12.81 5.82
N TYR A 22 1.49 -12.43 5.10
CA TYR A 22 1.38 -11.90 3.74
C TYR A 22 0.77 -12.93 2.77
N LEU A 23 1.23 -14.19 2.82
CA LEU A 23 0.68 -15.26 1.99
C LEU A 23 -0.80 -15.54 2.31
N GLU A 24 -1.19 -15.48 3.58
CA GLU A 24 -2.60 -15.58 4.00
C GLU A 24 -3.44 -14.44 3.42
N LEU A 25 -2.96 -13.20 3.50
CA LEU A 25 -3.67 -12.04 3.00
C LEU A 25 -3.81 -12.05 1.48
N MET A 26 -2.78 -12.49 0.74
CA MET A 26 -2.87 -12.63 -0.71
C MET A 26 -3.94 -13.64 -1.15
N LYS A 27 -4.22 -14.65 -0.32
CA LYS A 27 -5.31 -15.61 -0.57
C LYS A 27 -6.68 -15.06 -0.14
N LYS A 28 -6.73 -14.39 1.02
CA LYS A 28 -7.97 -13.83 1.60
C LYS A 28 -8.49 -12.62 0.83
N TYR A 29 -7.58 -11.79 0.34
CA TYR A 29 -7.82 -10.54 -0.36
C TYR A 29 -6.93 -10.48 -1.62
N PRO A 30 -7.26 -11.26 -2.66
CA PRO A 30 -6.52 -11.22 -3.91
C PRO A 30 -6.56 -9.81 -4.51
N PRO A 31 -5.51 -9.40 -5.25
CA PRO A 31 -5.51 -8.10 -5.94
C PRO A 31 -6.72 -7.93 -6.85
N ASP A 32 -7.40 -6.79 -6.72
CA ASP A 32 -8.52 -6.43 -7.59
C ASP A 32 -8.04 -5.47 -8.69
N PRO A 33 -7.87 -5.95 -9.94
CA PRO A 33 -7.43 -5.12 -11.05
C PRO A 33 -8.46 -4.05 -11.44
N SER A 34 -9.70 -4.10 -10.93
CA SER A 34 -10.70 -3.05 -11.13
C SER A 34 -10.45 -1.80 -10.26
N VAL A 35 -9.66 -1.93 -9.20
CA VAL A 35 -9.30 -0.85 -8.27
C VAL A 35 -7.97 -0.22 -8.67
N GLY A 36 -6.98 -1.03 -8.99
CA GLY A 36 -5.65 -0.56 -9.36
C GLY A 36 -4.77 -1.70 -9.85
N GLU A 37 -3.62 -1.33 -10.41
CA GLU A 37 -2.61 -2.27 -10.88
C GLU A 37 -1.28 -1.98 -10.21
N ALA A 38 -0.62 -3.02 -9.71
CA ALA A 38 0.69 -2.86 -9.12
C ALA A 38 1.71 -2.52 -10.20
N THR A 39 2.29 -1.31 -10.13
CA THR A 39 3.46 -0.93 -10.94
C THR A 39 4.71 -1.61 -10.40
N ILE A 40 4.82 -1.69 -9.07
CA ILE A 40 5.83 -2.47 -8.36
C ILE A 40 5.06 -3.35 -7.36
N PRO A 41 4.85 -4.64 -7.66
CA PRO A 41 4.05 -5.52 -6.79
C PRO A 41 4.73 -5.75 -5.45
N ILE A 42 6.04 -6.00 -5.47
CA ILE A 42 6.85 -6.11 -4.26
C ILE A 42 8.31 -5.78 -4.60
N ALA A 43 8.86 -4.76 -3.96
CA ALA A 43 10.29 -4.52 -3.89
C ALA A 43 10.73 -4.77 -2.45
N VAL A 44 11.79 -5.54 -2.25
CA VAL A 44 12.26 -5.93 -0.91
C VAL A 44 13.72 -5.55 -0.76
N ASN A 45 14.05 -4.96 0.38
CA ASN A 45 15.41 -4.65 0.79
C ASN A 45 15.66 -5.19 2.20
N SER A 46 16.84 -5.76 2.42
CA SER A 46 17.29 -6.18 3.75
C SER A 46 18.15 -5.08 4.37
N THR A 47 17.88 -4.76 5.62
CA THR A 47 18.54 -3.70 6.39
C THR A 47 19.00 -4.26 7.74
N PRO A 48 19.95 -3.62 8.45
CA PRO A 48 20.28 -3.99 9.82
C PRO A 48 19.07 -4.00 10.77
N GLU A 49 18.04 -3.19 10.46
CA GLU A 49 16.80 -3.07 11.22
C GLU A 49 15.70 -4.05 10.78
N GLY A 50 16.04 -5.06 9.95
CA GLY A 50 15.13 -6.07 9.44
C GLY A 50 14.85 -5.93 7.95
N ILE A 51 13.63 -6.21 7.51
CA ILE A 51 13.25 -6.15 6.09
C ILE A 51 12.40 -4.91 5.83
N HIS A 52 12.65 -4.22 4.73
CA HIS A 52 11.80 -3.15 4.21
C HIS A 52 11.21 -3.60 2.88
N SER A 53 9.89 -3.52 2.72
CA SER A 53 9.22 -3.72 1.45
C SER A 53 8.51 -2.46 0.97
N ILE A 54 8.41 -2.32 -0.35
CA ILE A 54 7.69 -1.26 -1.03
C ILE A 54 6.76 -1.89 -2.06
N THR A 55 5.50 -1.47 -2.03
CA THR A 55 4.53 -1.73 -3.11
C THR A 55 4.10 -0.39 -3.70
N VAL A 56 4.07 -0.30 -5.02
CA VAL A 56 3.56 0.88 -5.75
C VAL A 56 2.39 0.45 -6.61
N THR A 57 1.22 1.02 -6.34
CA THR A 57 -0.02 0.74 -7.06
C THR A 57 -0.45 1.97 -7.84
N ASN A 58 -0.68 1.80 -9.14
CA ASN A 58 -1.37 2.77 -9.97
C ASN A 58 -2.88 2.59 -9.77
N VAL A 59 -3.52 3.57 -9.15
CA VAL A 59 -4.93 3.51 -8.80
C VAL A 59 -5.79 4.01 -9.97
N LYS A 60 -6.84 3.27 -10.31
CA LYS A 60 -7.77 3.67 -11.36
C LYS A 60 -8.55 4.92 -10.96
N LYS A 61 -8.94 5.73 -11.94
CA LYS A 61 -9.68 6.97 -11.74
C LYS A 61 -10.94 6.72 -10.89
N GLY A 62 -11.16 7.55 -9.86
CA GLY A 62 -12.31 7.43 -8.95
C GLY A 62 -12.28 6.23 -8.00
N LYS A 63 -11.17 5.47 -7.95
CA LYS A 63 -11.02 4.29 -7.06
C LYS A 63 -10.12 4.54 -5.86
N LEU A 64 -9.65 5.77 -5.64
CA LEU A 64 -8.75 6.11 -4.54
C LEU A 64 -9.31 5.72 -3.17
N GLU A 65 -10.57 6.07 -2.89
CA GLU A 65 -11.18 5.74 -1.60
C GLU A 65 -11.21 4.23 -1.34
N GLN A 66 -11.58 3.44 -2.35
CA GLN A 66 -11.59 1.99 -2.26
C GLN A 66 -10.17 1.43 -2.07
N ALA A 67 -9.20 1.92 -2.85
CA ALA A 67 -7.80 1.50 -2.75
C ALA A 67 -7.21 1.78 -1.35
N MET A 68 -7.54 2.94 -0.76
CA MET A 68 -7.14 3.29 0.61
C MET A 68 -7.79 2.35 1.63
N LYS A 69 -9.09 2.07 1.51
CA LYS A 69 -9.81 1.14 2.39
C LYS A 69 -9.21 -0.26 2.34
N ASP A 70 -8.94 -0.79 1.14
CA ASP A 70 -8.34 -2.11 0.96
C ASP A 70 -6.92 -2.17 1.54
N THR A 71 -6.12 -1.13 1.30
CA THR A 71 -4.74 -1.04 1.83
C THR A 71 -4.75 -0.96 3.35
N GLN A 72 -5.59 -0.11 3.95
CA GLN A 72 -5.71 0.02 5.40
C GLN A 72 -6.17 -1.29 6.03
N ARG A 73 -7.17 -1.97 5.44
CA ARG A 73 -7.62 -3.29 5.90
C ARG A 73 -6.47 -4.29 5.92
N ASN A 74 -5.69 -4.35 4.83
CA ASN A 74 -4.55 -5.26 4.75
C ASN A 74 -3.47 -4.92 5.79
N MET A 75 -3.20 -3.64 6.05
CA MET A 75 -2.23 -3.24 7.09
C MET A 75 -2.72 -3.50 8.51
N LEU A 76 -4.01 -3.41 8.78
CA LEU A 76 -4.57 -3.76 10.09
C LEU A 76 -4.42 -5.24 10.43
N GLU A 77 -4.46 -6.12 9.43
CA GLU A 77 -4.22 -7.56 9.63
C GLU A 77 -2.78 -7.85 10.10
N PHE A 78 -1.85 -6.95 9.81
CA PHE A 78 -0.47 -7.03 10.27
C PHE A 78 -0.24 -6.42 11.66
N SER A 79 -1.23 -5.74 12.25
CA SER A 79 -1.10 -5.05 13.55
C SER A 79 -0.77 -5.97 14.74
N GLY A 80 -1.05 -7.27 14.64
CA GLY A 80 -0.70 -8.27 15.66
C GLY A 80 0.75 -8.78 15.61
N ILE A 81 1.58 -8.20 14.73
CA ILE A 81 3.02 -8.50 14.67
C ILE A 81 3.74 -7.37 15.41
N GLU A 82 4.39 -7.72 16.51
CA GLU A 82 5.14 -6.75 17.32
C GLU A 82 6.26 -6.11 16.50
N GLY A 83 6.46 -4.80 16.67
CA GLY A 83 7.52 -4.03 16.02
C GLY A 83 7.31 -3.74 14.52
N MET A 84 6.23 -4.24 13.93
CA MET A 84 5.89 -3.95 12.54
C MET A 84 5.46 -2.50 12.36
N ARG A 85 5.98 -1.86 11.33
CA ARG A 85 5.67 -0.47 10.98
C ARG A 85 5.31 -0.39 9.52
N TYR A 86 4.44 0.56 9.17
CA TYR A 86 4.12 0.83 7.78
C TYR A 86 3.87 2.32 7.55
N GLN A 87 4.02 2.74 6.31
CA GLN A 87 3.68 4.07 5.85
C GLN A 87 2.88 3.94 4.56
N ILE A 88 1.76 4.66 4.48
CA ILE A 88 0.97 4.77 3.25
C ILE A 88 1.16 6.19 2.73
N ARG A 89 1.62 6.33 1.49
CA ARG A 89 1.82 7.60 0.80
C ARG A 89 0.96 7.63 -0.46
N THR A 90 0.13 8.67 -0.58
CA THR A 90 -0.75 8.87 -1.73
C THR A 90 -0.25 10.06 -2.53
N TYR A 91 0.07 9.84 -3.81
CA TYR A 91 0.46 10.88 -4.74
C TYR A 91 -0.68 11.12 -5.72
N LEU A 92 -1.36 12.23 -5.55
CA LEU A 92 -2.52 12.61 -6.35
C LEU A 92 -2.09 13.18 -7.71
N ASN A 93 -2.93 13.01 -8.71
CA ASN A 93 -2.80 13.76 -9.96
C ASN A 93 -3.39 15.17 -9.80
N GLY A 94 -3.14 16.06 -10.77
CA GLY A 94 -3.68 17.41 -10.78
C GLY A 94 -5.19 17.48 -10.52
N PRO A 95 -6.04 16.78 -11.29
CA PRO A 95 -7.49 16.84 -11.09
C PRO A 95 -7.96 16.42 -9.69
N GLU A 96 -7.40 15.34 -9.14
CA GLU A 96 -7.74 14.84 -7.80
C GLU A 96 -7.23 15.80 -6.71
N ALA A 97 -6.01 16.33 -6.86
CA ALA A 97 -5.42 17.29 -5.93
C ALA A 97 -6.21 18.61 -5.87
N PHE A 98 -6.63 19.14 -7.02
CA PHE A 98 -7.47 20.34 -7.09
C PHE A 98 -8.89 20.08 -6.56
N GLY A 99 -9.45 18.90 -6.83
CA GLY A 99 -10.74 18.48 -6.30
C GLY A 99 -10.79 18.50 -4.77
N LEU A 100 -9.70 18.13 -4.07
CA LEU A 100 -9.63 18.18 -2.60
C LEU A 100 -9.81 19.57 -2.01
N ILE A 101 -9.45 20.62 -2.76
CA ILE A 101 -9.53 22.01 -2.32
C ILE A 101 -10.68 22.77 -3.02
N ASN A 102 -11.63 22.03 -3.61
CA ASN A 102 -12.77 22.56 -4.36
C ASN A 102 -12.39 23.51 -5.51
N LEU A 103 -11.25 23.25 -6.16
CA LEU A 103 -10.81 23.96 -7.36
C LEU A 103 -10.88 23.07 -8.59
N GLN A 104 -10.90 23.70 -9.77
CA GLN A 104 -10.72 23.03 -11.05
C GLN A 104 -9.27 23.17 -11.50
N MET A 105 -8.73 22.12 -12.10
CA MET A 105 -7.40 22.17 -12.70
C MET A 105 -7.42 23.12 -13.90
N PRO A 106 -6.48 24.09 -14.00
CA PRO A 106 -6.34 24.94 -15.18
C PRO A 106 -6.00 24.12 -16.43
N GLU A 107 -6.47 24.58 -17.60
CA GLU A 107 -6.13 23.99 -18.91
C GLU A 107 -4.65 24.18 -19.28
#